data_AF-A0A2T1CY93-F1
#
_entry.id   AF-A0A2T1CY93-F1
#
_cell.length_a   1.000
_cell.length_b   1.000
_cell.length_c   1.000
_cell.angle_alpha   90.00
_cell.angle_beta   90.00
_cell.angle_gamma   90.00
#
_symmetry.space_group_name_H-M   'P 1'
#
loop_
_entity.id
_entity.type
_entity.pdbx_description
1 polymer ?
#
loop_
_entity_poly.entity_id
_entity_poly.type
_entity_poly.pdbx_seq_one_letter_code
_entity_poly.pdbx_strand_id
1 'polypeptide(L)'
;MSDNRDLERRILKALQRHQAGKHNKRRWIFSIIAGLFVTIVFSKCQTNSPRYQQTSQRNKTNYSSFNFPRSFCGDKSAGGIGTWYPVYIDYSESNLRQIRQLYCCDAAYDPSINKIIVGSFYNPSKANQFVALLKSKNFRTAYLGYGHRITISRTTNFNNCR
;
A
#
# COMPACT_ATOMS: atom_id res chain seq x y z
N MET A 1 -27.25 0.14 46.79
CA MET A 1 -27.30 -0.37 45.40
C MET A 1 -28.08 0.59 44.48
N SER A 2 -27.79 1.91 44.52
CA SER A 2 -28.54 2.95 43.78
C SER A 2 -27.64 3.94 43.03
N ASP A 3 -26.37 4.12 43.43
CA ASP A 3 -25.47 5.13 42.84
C ASP A 3 -24.97 4.80 41.43
N ASN A 4 -24.80 3.52 41.09
CA ASN A 4 -24.21 3.14 39.80
C ASN A 4 -25.10 3.51 38.59
N ARG A 5 -26.44 3.45 38.78
CA ARG A 5 -27.39 3.77 37.70
C ARG A 5 -27.51 5.27 37.43
N ASP A 6 -27.21 6.13 38.40
CA ASP A 6 -27.19 7.59 38.18
C ASP A 6 -25.93 8.00 37.42
N LEU A 7 -24.80 7.35 37.69
CA LEU A 7 -23.54 7.59 36.98
C LEU A 7 -23.63 7.23 35.50
N GLU A 8 -24.22 6.08 35.16
CA GLU A 8 -24.45 5.67 33.77
C GLU A 8 -25.35 6.66 33.00
N ARG A 9 -26.41 7.18 33.64
CA ARG A 9 -27.27 8.20 33.01
C ARG A 9 -26.54 9.50 32.73
N ARG A 10 -25.63 9.92 33.61
CA ARG A 10 -24.83 11.14 33.41
C ARG A 10 -23.81 10.97 32.28
N ILE A 11 -23.17 9.80 32.19
CA ILE A 11 -22.23 9.48 31.10
C ILE A 11 -22.96 9.43 29.74
N LEU A 12 -24.13 8.80 29.67
CA LEU A 12 -24.94 8.75 28.44
C LEU A 12 -25.40 10.14 27.98
N LYS A 13 -25.82 11.02 28.90
CA LYS A 13 -26.18 12.41 28.58
C LYS A 13 -24.97 13.23 28.09
N ALA A 14 -23.77 12.97 28.60
CA ALA A 14 -22.55 13.64 28.14
C ALA A 14 -22.14 13.20 26.73
N LEU A 15 -22.24 11.89 26.42
CA LEU A 15 -21.92 11.35 25.09
C LEU A 15 -22.89 11.84 24.01
N GLN A 16 -24.19 11.93 24.30
CA GLN A 16 -25.18 12.46 23.34
C GLN A 16 -24.93 13.92 22.96
N ARG A 17 -24.42 14.75 23.89
CA ARG A 17 -24.08 16.15 23.59
C ARG A 17 -22.90 16.30 22.65
N HIS A 18 -21.97 15.34 22.64
CA HIS A 18 -20.79 15.37 21.76
C HIS A 18 -21.07 14.93 20.32
N GLN A 19 -22.17 14.22 20.03
CA GLN A 19 -22.50 13.78 18.68
C GLN A 19 -23.50 14.68 17.93
N ALA A 20 -24.06 15.70 18.58
CA ALA A 20 -25.00 16.65 17.97
C ALA A 20 -24.32 17.88 17.31
N GLY A 21 -23.04 17.77 16.95
CA GLY A 21 -22.23 18.87 16.43
C GLY A 21 -21.90 18.76 14.94
N LYS A 22 -22.61 19.55 14.12
CA LYS A 22 -22.21 20.04 12.79
C LYS A 22 -22.26 19.08 11.59
N HIS A 23 -23.49 18.83 11.16
CA HIS A 23 -23.82 18.56 9.77
C HIS A 23 -23.61 19.85 8.93
N ASN A 24 -22.51 19.97 8.17
CA ASN A 24 -22.34 21.08 7.23
C ASN A 24 -22.65 20.61 5.80
N LYS A 25 -23.94 20.66 5.44
CA LYS A 25 -24.44 20.57 4.06
C LYS A 25 -24.52 22.00 3.50
N ARG A 26 -23.63 22.34 2.57
CA ARG A 26 -23.81 23.35 1.49
C ARG A 26 -22.58 23.23 0.59
N ARG A 27 -22.71 22.57 -0.57
CA ARG A 27 -22.94 23.17 -1.91
C ARG A 27 -21.90 24.25 -2.22
N TRP A 28 -21.20 24.17 -3.35
CA TRP A 28 -21.00 25.24 -4.35
C TRP A 28 -20.07 24.68 -5.47
N ILE A 29 -20.66 24.14 -6.54
CA ILE A 29 -20.61 24.63 -7.94
C ILE A 29 -19.46 24.03 -8.78
N PHE A 30 -19.85 23.19 -9.74
CA PHE A 30 -19.06 22.82 -10.91
C PHE A 30 -18.89 24.05 -11.81
N SER A 31 -17.68 24.57 -11.91
CA SER A 31 -17.36 25.65 -12.85
C SER A 31 -16.89 25.03 -14.18
N ILE A 32 -17.80 25.01 -15.14
CA ILE A 32 -17.50 24.75 -16.55
C ILE A 32 -17.07 26.10 -17.13
N ILE A 33 -15.77 26.31 -17.30
CA ILE A 33 -15.26 27.39 -18.15
C ILE A 33 -14.68 26.74 -19.39
N ALA A 34 -15.53 26.69 -20.41
CA ALA A 34 -15.11 26.57 -21.79
C ALA A 34 -14.34 27.86 -22.16
N GLY A 35 -13.02 27.76 -22.26
CA GLY A 35 -12.14 28.80 -22.77
C GLY A 35 -11.46 28.30 -24.03
N LEU A 36 -12.11 28.52 -25.16
CA LEU A 36 -11.60 28.26 -26.50
C LEU A 36 -10.57 29.32 -26.91
N PHE A 37 -9.54 28.86 -27.63
CA PHE A 37 -8.66 29.58 -28.55
C PHE A 37 -7.80 30.75 -28.04
N VAL A 38 -6.49 30.49 -27.92
CA VAL A 38 -5.48 31.39 -28.48
C VAL A 38 -4.40 30.56 -29.18
N THR A 39 -4.40 30.57 -30.50
CA THR A 39 -3.27 30.15 -31.33
C THR A 39 -2.22 31.25 -31.33
N ILE A 40 -1.10 31.05 -30.64
CA ILE A 40 0.12 31.84 -30.83
C ILE A 40 1.16 30.95 -31.49
N VAL A 41 1.41 31.26 -32.75
CA VAL A 41 2.52 30.74 -33.55
C VAL A 41 3.75 31.62 -33.27
N PHE A 42 4.92 30.97 -33.22
CA PHE A 42 6.29 31.52 -33.24
C PHE A 42 6.86 32.15 -31.96
N SER A 43 7.81 31.47 -31.33
CA SER A 43 9.23 31.76 -31.58
C SER A 43 10.16 30.71 -30.96
N LYS A 44 11.11 30.26 -31.78
CA LYS A 44 12.20 29.35 -31.43
C LYS A 44 13.14 30.04 -30.44
N CYS A 45 13.14 29.61 -29.18
CA CYS A 45 14.33 29.71 -28.35
C CYS A 45 14.96 28.32 -28.27
N GLN A 46 16.05 28.16 -29.03
CA GLN A 46 17.03 27.10 -28.82
C GLN A 46 17.67 27.33 -27.45
N THR A 47 17.17 26.64 -26.44
CA THR A 47 17.98 26.33 -25.26
C THR A 47 18.66 24.99 -25.53
N ASN A 48 19.99 25.04 -25.62
CA ASN A 48 20.86 23.88 -25.53
C ASN A 48 20.69 23.25 -24.14
N SER A 49 19.59 22.52 -23.93
CA SER A 49 19.48 21.54 -22.86
C SER A 49 20.23 20.29 -23.31
N PRO A 50 21.13 19.72 -22.48
CA PRO A 50 21.66 18.41 -22.76
C PRO A 50 20.48 17.45 -22.93
N ARG A 51 20.36 16.84 -24.12
CA ARG A 51 19.48 15.69 -24.36
C ARG A 51 19.91 14.59 -23.40
N TYR A 52 19.38 14.61 -22.18
CA TYR A 52 19.13 13.37 -21.50
C TYR A 52 18.06 12.69 -22.33
N GLN A 53 18.47 11.67 -23.08
CA GLN A 53 17.55 10.76 -23.72
C GLN A 53 16.66 10.20 -22.60
N GLN A 54 15.49 10.79 -22.39
CA GLN A 54 14.37 10.08 -21.82
C GLN A 54 13.97 9.05 -22.86
N THR A 55 14.72 7.95 -22.90
CA THR A 55 14.17 6.68 -23.29
C THR A 55 13.01 6.45 -22.34
N SER A 56 11.82 6.81 -22.80
CA SER A 56 10.57 6.18 -22.36
C SER A 56 10.61 4.73 -22.85
N GLN A 57 11.60 3.98 -22.37
CA GLN A 57 11.45 2.56 -22.17
C GLN A 57 10.44 2.48 -21.04
N ARG A 58 9.16 2.39 -21.43
CA ARG A 58 8.19 1.60 -20.69
C ARG A 58 8.79 0.20 -20.65
N ASN A 59 9.77 0.01 -19.76
CA ASN A 59 10.35 -1.26 -19.43
C ASN A 59 9.17 -2.04 -18.92
N LYS A 60 8.60 -2.84 -19.82
CA LYS A 60 7.68 -3.90 -19.49
C LYS A 60 8.54 -4.85 -18.69
N THR A 61 8.72 -4.54 -17.40
CA THR A 61 9.40 -5.36 -16.42
C THR A 61 8.68 -6.68 -16.50
N ASN A 62 9.29 -7.64 -17.20
CA ASN A 62 8.80 -8.99 -17.31
C ASN A 62 8.95 -9.60 -15.93
N TYR A 63 7.95 -9.41 -15.08
CA TYR A 63 7.86 -9.99 -13.74
C TYR A 63 7.67 -11.52 -13.76
N SER A 64 8.13 -12.19 -14.83
CA SER A 64 7.93 -13.63 -15.10
C SER A 64 8.46 -14.54 -14.00
N SER A 65 9.27 -14.02 -13.08
CA SER A 65 9.76 -14.74 -11.90
C SER A 65 8.71 -14.89 -10.78
N PHE A 66 7.60 -14.15 -10.84
CA PHE A 66 6.57 -14.16 -9.80
C PHE A 66 5.26 -14.72 -10.33
N ASN A 67 5.12 -16.04 -10.27
CA ASN A 67 3.86 -16.73 -10.58
C ASN A 67 2.98 -16.72 -9.34
N PHE A 68 1.88 -15.96 -9.38
CA PHE A 68 0.91 -15.83 -8.29
C PHE A 68 -0.38 -16.61 -8.58
N PRO A 69 -1.14 -17.04 -7.56
CA PRO A 69 -0.86 -16.89 -6.12
C PRO A 69 0.24 -17.84 -5.63
N ARG A 70 0.93 -17.46 -4.54
CA ARG A 70 1.96 -18.28 -3.88
C ARG A 70 1.59 -18.48 -2.42
N SER A 71 1.86 -19.69 -1.93
CA SER A 71 1.73 -20.01 -0.51
C SER A 71 2.71 -19.21 0.36
N PHE A 72 3.89 -18.88 -0.18
CA PHE A 72 4.91 -18.10 0.48
C PHE A 72 5.52 -17.07 -0.47
N CYS A 73 5.58 -15.83 -0.01
CA CYS A 73 6.24 -14.74 -0.72
C CYS A 73 7.53 -14.33 -0.02
N GLY A 74 8.63 -14.43 -0.75
CA GLY A 74 9.96 -14.19 -0.21
C GLY A 74 10.91 -15.33 -0.51
N ASP A 75 12.09 -15.24 0.08
CA ASP A 75 13.11 -16.28 0.01
C ASP A 75 12.93 -17.28 1.16
N LYS A 76 13.05 -18.58 0.85
CA LYS A 76 12.99 -19.63 1.87
C LYS A 76 14.22 -19.42 2.77
N SER A 77 13.99 -18.95 4.01
CA SER A 77 14.99 -18.78 5.07
C SER A 77 16.18 -19.72 4.90
N ALA A 78 17.30 -19.19 4.44
CA ALA A 78 18.58 -19.88 4.41
C ALA A 78 19.25 -19.87 5.79
N GLY A 79 18.47 -19.77 6.89
CA GLY A 79 18.96 -19.86 8.26
C GLY A 79 19.97 -18.78 8.71
N GLY A 80 20.22 -17.73 7.90
CA GLY A 80 21.34 -16.81 8.14
C GLY A 80 21.01 -15.51 8.89
N ILE A 81 22.08 -14.90 9.44
CA ILE A 81 22.13 -13.60 10.16
C ILE A 81 22.12 -12.40 9.19
N GLY A 82 21.99 -12.64 7.88
CA GLY A 82 22.07 -11.61 6.85
C GLY A 82 20.92 -10.60 6.90
N THR A 83 21.14 -9.42 6.29
CA THR A 83 20.11 -8.38 6.11
C THR A 83 18.95 -8.92 5.30
N TRP A 84 17.73 -8.60 5.74
CA TRP A 84 16.52 -8.91 5.02
C TRP A 84 15.85 -7.64 4.51
N TYR A 85 15.17 -7.82 3.38
CA TYR A 85 14.44 -6.76 2.69
C TYR A 85 12.95 -7.11 2.69
N PRO A 86 12.23 -6.82 3.78
CA PRO A 86 10.80 -7.02 3.85
C PRO A 86 10.09 -6.07 2.89
N VAL A 87 8.98 -6.53 2.31
CA VAL A 87 8.11 -5.73 1.46
C VAL A 87 6.82 -5.47 2.22
N TYR A 88 6.52 -4.20 2.43
CA TYR A 88 5.37 -3.74 3.19
C TYR A 88 4.34 -3.04 2.31
N ILE A 89 3.09 -3.06 2.76
CA ILE A 89 1.98 -2.27 2.24
C ILE A 89 1.24 -1.65 3.43
N ASP A 90 0.64 -0.47 3.25
CA ASP A 90 -0.25 0.11 4.26
C ASP A 90 -1.40 -0.83 4.60
N TYR A 91 -1.67 -0.98 5.90
CA TYR A 91 -2.76 -1.82 6.35
C TYR A 91 -4.12 -1.26 5.95
N SER A 92 -4.89 -2.12 5.30
CA SER A 92 -6.35 -2.11 5.32
C SER A 92 -6.81 -3.55 5.22
N GLU A 93 -7.97 -3.85 5.79
CA GLU A 93 -8.52 -5.22 5.73
C GLU A 93 -8.72 -5.68 4.28
N SER A 94 -9.11 -4.75 3.41
CA SER A 94 -9.23 -5.00 1.96
C SER A 94 -7.90 -5.38 1.33
N ASN A 95 -6.82 -4.63 1.62
CA ASN A 95 -5.49 -4.93 1.09
C ASN A 95 -4.98 -6.28 1.58
N LEU A 96 -5.15 -6.58 2.88
CA LEU A 96 -4.68 -7.84 3.46
C LEU A 96 -5.39 -9.04 2.79
N ARG A 97 -6.71 -8.94 2.64
CA ARG A 97 -7.52 -9.97 1.97
C ARG A 97 -7.11 -10.13 0.51
N GLN A 98 -6.98 -9.04 -0.25
CA GLN A 98 -6.59 -9.10 -1.66
C GLN A 98 -5.19 -9.69 -1.84
N ILE A 99 -4.24 -9.30 -1.00
CA ILE A 99 -2.88 -9.85 -1.04
C ILE A 99 -2.92 -11.36 -0.76
N ARG A 100 -3.61 -11.80 0.28
CA ARG A 100 -3.71 -13.23 0.62
C ARG A 100 -4.34 -14.07 -0.48
N GLN A 101 -5.39 -13.56 -1.12
CA GLN A 101 -6.15 -14.29 -2.14
C GLN A 101 -5.44 -14.34 -3.49
N LEU A 102 -4.80 -13.23 -3.90
CA LEU A 102 -4.32 -13.07 -5.26
C LEU A 102 -2.80 -13.18 -5.39
N TYR A 103 -2.05 -13.03 -4.29
CA TYR A 103 -0.60 -12.92 -4.34
C TYR A 103 0.10 -13.83 -3.33
N CYS A 104 -0.01 -13.55 -2.04
CA CYS A 104 0.84 -14.10 -0.98
C CYS A 104 -0.01 -14.54 0.20
N CYS A 105 -0.24 -15.83 0.32
CA CYS A 105 -1.20 -16.38 1.30
C CYS A 105 -0.67 -16.28 2.74
N ASP A 106 0.65 -16.19 2.90
CA ASP A 106 1.36 -15.95 4.15
C ASP A 106 1.48 -14.46 4.53
N ALA A 107 0.93 -13.55 3.73
CA ALA A 107 0.95 -12.14 4.09
C ALA A 107 0.26 -11.92 5.45
N ALA A 108 0.86 -11.08 6.28
CA ALA A 108 0.42 -10.88 7.66
C ALA A 108 0.36 -9.40 8.01
N TYR A 109 -0.60 -9.03 8.84
CA TYR A 109 -0.63 -7.72 9.48
C TYR A 109 0.35 -7.70 10.65
N ASP A 110 1.19 -6.67 10.69
CA ASP A 110 2.07 -6.37 11.82
C ASP A 110 1.50 -5.16 12.58
N PRO A 111 0.93 -5.38 13.78
CA PRO A 111 0.34 -4.31 14.58
C PRO A 111 1.37 -3.34 15.15
N SER A 112 2.65 -3.72 15.24
CA SER A 112 3.69 -2.85 15.82
C SER A 112 4.03 -1.66 14.92
N ILE A 113 3.92 -1.85 13.61
CA ILE A 113 4.21 -0.82 12.59
C ILE A 113 2.97 -0.43 11.78
N ASN A 114 1.81 -1.03 12.06
CA ASN A 114 0.56 -0.85 11.34
C ASN A 114 0.69 -1.06 9.81
N LYS A 115 1.33 -2.16 9.41
CA LYS A 115 1.59 -2.52 8.00
C LYS A 115 1.25 -3.97 7.72
N ILE A 116 1.05 -4.28 6.44
CA ILE A 116 0.99 -5.65 5.93
C ILE A 116 2.39 -6.03 5.45
N ILE A 117 2.91 -7.14 5.96
CA ILE A 117 4.13 -7.78 5.49
C ILE A 117 3.74 -8.77 4.41
N VAL A 118 4.18 -8.51 3.19
CA VAL A 118 3.82 -9.33 2.03
C VAL A 118 4.85 -10.42 1.76
N GLY A 119 6.11 -10.15 2.10
CA GLY A 119 7.20 -11.09 1.90
C GLY A 119 8.53 -10.51 2.33
N SER A 120 9.57 -11.35 2.39
CA SER A 120 10.92 -10.92 2.75
C SER A 120 11.98 -11.63 1.92
N PHE A 121 12.95 -10.87 1.41
CA PHE A 121 13.97 -11.36 0.47
C PHE A 121 15.38 -11.07 0.98
N TYR A 122 16.34 -11.88 0.56
CA TYR A 122 17.76 -11.61 0.79
C TYR A 122 18.35 -10.67 -0.26
N ASN A 123 17.79 -10.67 -1.47
CA ASN A 123 18.27 -9.84 -2.56
C ASN A 123 17.43 -8.54 -2.65
N PRO A 124 18.04 -7.36 -2.46
CA PRO A 124 17.32 -6.09 -2.52
C PRO A 124 16.76 -5.79 -3.92
N SER A 125 17.44 -6.23 -4.99
CA SER A 125 16.95 -6.06 -6.36
C SER A 125 15.67 -6.86 -6.59
N LYS A 126 15.62 -8.11 -6.10
CA LYS A 126 14.42 -8.96 -6.17
C LYS A 126 13.26 -8.37 -5.37
N ALA A 127 13.54 -7.85 -4.17
CA ALA A 127 12.53 -7.18 -3.35
C ALA A 127 11.98 -5.92 -4.02
N ASN A 128 12.83 -5.10 -4.65
CA ASN A 128 12.42 -3.93 -5.42
C ASN A 128 11.58 -4.30 -6.64
N GLN A 129 11.93 -5.37 -7.37
CA GLN A 129 11.10 -5.89 -8.45
C GLN A 129 9.71 -6.30 -7.94
N PHE A 130 9.64 -6.91 -6.76
CA PHE A 130 8.37 -7.28 -6.17
C PHE A 130 7.54 -6.07 -5.75
N VAL A 131 8.17 -5.04 -5.16
CA VAL A 131 7.52 -3.74 -4.88
C VAL A 131 6.95 -3.13 -6.17
N ALA A 132 7.73 -3.11 -7.25
CA ALA A 132 7.28 -2.57 -8.53
C ALA A 132 6.08 -3.36 -9.10
N LEU A 133 6.09 -4.68 -8.97
CA LEU A 133 4.94 -5.52 -9.33
C LEU A 133 3.70 -5.13 -8.52
N LEU A 134 3.79 -5.04 -7.20
CA LEU A 134 2.66 -4.68 -6.33
C LEU A 134 2.11 -3.29 -6.69
N LYS A 135 2.99 -2.31 -6.93
CA LYS A 135 2.59 -0.97 -7.41
C LYS A 135 1.85 -1.02 -8.73
N SER A 136 2.31 -1.84 -9.68
CA SER A 136 1.64 -2.04 -10.98
C SER A 136 0.25 -2.69 -10.85
N LYS A 137 -0.04 -3.30 -9.70
CA LYS A 137 -1.31 -3.95 -9.35
C LYS A 137 -2.16 -3.11 -8.40
N ASN A 138 -1.98 -1.79 -8.39
CA ASN A 138 -2.68 -0.81 -7.56
C ASN A 138 -2.34 -0.80 -6.07
N PHE A 139 -1.35 -1.58 -5.60
CA PHE A 139 -0.81 -1.42 -4.24
C PHE A 139 0.25 -0.30 -4.22
N ARG A 140 -0.19 0.94 -4.40
CA ARG A 140 0.69 2.13 -4.51
C ARG A 140 1.55 2.37 -3.27
N THR A 141 1.05 1.94 -2.12
CA THR A 141 1.71 2.05 -0.82
C THR A 141 2.74 0.97 -0.58
N ALA A 142 3.02 0.10 -1.56
CA ALA A 142 4.06 -0.90 -1.45
C ALA A 142 5.45 -0.24 -1.33
N TYR A 143 6.25 -0.64 -0.36
CA TYR A 143 7.62 -0.15 -0.19
C TYR A 143 8.56 -1.22 0.35
N LEU A 144 9.85 -0.95 0.16
CA LEU A 144 10.94 -1.78 0.65
C LEU A 144 11.31 -1.35 2.06
N GLY A 145 11.28 -2.28 3.00
CA GLY A 145 11.88 -2.12 4.31
C GLY A 145 13.33 -2.58 4.36
N TYR A 146 13.98 -2.31 5.48
CA TYR A 146 15.35 -2.73 5.75
C TYR A 146 15.45 -3.23 7.19
N GLY A 147 16.20 -4.31 7.40
CA GLY A 147 16.58 -4.74 8.75
C GLY A 147 16.46 -6.25 8.98
N HIS A 148 16.14 -6.60 10.23
CA HIS A 148 16.13 -7.99 10.68
C HIS A 148 14.97 -8.78 10.09
N ARG A 149 15.18 -10.11 10.03
CA ARG A 149 14.21 -11.08 9.54
C ARG A 149 12.87 -10.91 10.26
N ILE A 150 11.86 -10.40 9.57
CA ILE A 150 10.50 -10.62 10.03
C ILE A 150 10.11 -12.02 9.59
N THR A 151 10.11 -12.93 10.56
CA THR A 151 9.60 -14.27 10.34
C THR A 151 8.08 -14.16 10.24
N ILE A 152 7.58 -13.96 9.02
CA ILE A 152 6.22 -14.36 8.70
C ILE A 152 6.18 -15.88 8.89
N SER A 153 5.52 -16.32 9.95
CA SER A 153 5.32 -17.74 10.24
C SER A 153 4.70 -18.37 9.00
N ARG A 154 5.47 -19.26 8.34
CA ARG A 154 4.97 -19.98 7.18
C ARG A 154 3.72 -20.73 7.60
N THR A 155 2.59 -20.42 7.00
CA THR A 155 1.47 -21.34 7.06
C THR A 155 1.91 -22.61 6.32
N THR A 156 1.95 -23.74 7.01
CA THR A 156 2.16 -25.06 6.39
C THR A 156 0.91 -25.50 5.62
N ASN A 157 -0.19 -24.78 5.76
CA ASN A 157 -1.45 -25.07 5.12
C ASN A 157 -1.52 -24.38 3.74
N PHE A 158 -1.03 -25.10 2.73
CA PHE A 158 -1.06 -24.68 1.32
C PHE A 158 -2.48 -24.40 0.78
N ASN A 159 -3.52 -24.88 1.47
CA ASN A 159 -4.90 -24.82 1.00
C ASN A 159 -5.60 -23.46 1.23
N ASN A 160 -4.99 -22.53 1.97
CA ASN A 160 -5.65 -21.30 2.42
C ASN A 160 -5.43 -20.07 1.53
N CYS A 161 -5.06 -20.27 0.26
CA CYS A 161 -5.26 -19.21 -0.74
C CYS A 161 -6.72 -19.14 -1.23
N ARG A 162 -7.58 -20.06 -0.75
CA ARG A 162 -9.01 -20.15 -1.03
C ARG A 162 -9.83 -19.97 0.23
#